data_AF-A0A925M1X1-F1
#
_entry.id   AF-A0A925M1X1-F1
#
_cell.length_a   1.000
_cell.length_b   1.000
_cell.length_c   1.000
_cell.angle_alpha   90.00
_cell.angle_beta   90.00
_cell.angle_gamma   90.00
#
_symmetry.space_group_name_H-M   'P 1'
#
loop_
_entity.id
_entity.type
_entity.pdbx_description
1 polymer ?
#
loop_
_entity_poly.entity_id
_entity_poly.type
_entity_poly.pdbx_seq_one_letter_code
_entity_poly.pdbx_strand_id
1 'polypeptide(L)'
;MLPLNVPFWASVTGLSLTLAAANLGTLAPALAWCLDESSPIELMQPAMERQWQQLQQQPTYPWGAARPFGTLVGDRVTLTSAFDRFTGAQKRQVLEAVFAYTLTPAEQQAIPGTMRAPYEIYAHDGRRLYQESTCHDLMTLTEKARYAYYYNFAGLSASEVEREVDSRNAGRPAWRTVRFPIAAAQERATRLQFWQAIGYKQAANDWWLAWVPEQGHFEVNAPVGYSQALLQRFWQVAPKQYRYVVVTVDGTFVRAQTFR
;
A
#
# COMPACT_ATOMS: atom_id res chain seq x y z
N MET A 1 -63.29 62.98 29.70
CA MET A 1 -64.03 61.84 30.26
C MET A 1 -63.38 60.56 29.76
N LEU A 2 -62.88 59.73 30.68
CA LEU A 2 -62.67 58.29 30.47
C LEU A 2 -64.00 57.66 29.98
N PRO A 3 -64.00 56.55 29.21
CA PRO A 3 -63.42 55.31 29.72
C PRO A 3 -62.71 54.34 28.73
N LEU A 4 -61.79 53.58 29.35
CA LEU A 4 -61.62 52.11 29.32
C LEU A 4 -61.59 51.37 27.97
N ASN A 5 -60.42 50.87 27.56
CA ASN A 5 -59.91 49.53 27.94
C ASN A 5 -58.60 49.20 27.18
N VAL A 6 -57.63 48.68 27.92
CA VAL A 6 -56.37 48.02 27.51
C VAL A 6 -56.33 46.73 28.37
N PRO A 7 -55.48 45.71 28.15
CA PRO A 7 -54.61 45.36 27.01
C PRO A 7 -54.72 43.87 26.60
N PHE A 8 -54.05 43.46 25.52
CA PHE A 8 -52.99 42.44 25.56
C PHE A 8 -52.34 42.37 24.16
N TRP A 9 -51.19 43.04 23.97
CA TRP A 9 -49.84 42.43 23.91
C TRP A 9 -49.78 41.27 22.88
N ALA A 10 -49.01 41.32 21.79
CA ALA A 10 -47.96 42.23 21.41
C ALA A 10 -47.76 42.24 19.88
N SER A 11 -47.63 43.44 19.33
CA SER A 11 -46.85 43.76 18.13
C SER A 11 -45.38 43.36 18.36
N VAL A 12 -44.54 43.17 17.35
CA VAL A 12 -43.70 44.24 16.78
C VAL A 12 -42.89 43.62 15.64
N THR A 13 -43.10 44.16 14.43
CA THR A 13 -42.11 44.54 13.38
C THR A 13 -40.69 43.97 13.55
N GLY A 14 -40.05 43.38 12.56
CA GLY A 14 -39.75 43.96 11.25
C GLY A 14 -38.25 43.82 10.98
N LEU A 15 -37.88 43.79 9.70
CA LEU A 15 -36.53 44.03 9.16
C LEU A 15 -35.36 43.15 9.66
N SER A 16 -34.89 42.27 8.78
CA SER A 16 -33.63 42.47 8.01
C SER A 16 -33.05 41.13 7.56
N LEU A 17 -32.68 41.06 6.28
CA LEU A 17 -31.79 40.03 5.75
C LEU A 17 -30.53 39.92 6.62
N THR A 18 -30.19 38.70 7.03
CA THR A 18 -28.80 38.31 7.26
C THR A 18 -28.59 36.94 6.62
N LEU A 19 -27.68 36.91 5.65
CA LEU A 19 -27.12 35.68 5.08
C LEU A 19 -26.62 34.78 6.21
N ALA A 20 -27.12 33.55 6.26
CA ALA A 20 -26.40 32.43 6.85
C ALA A 20 -25.98 31.48 5.73
N ALA A 21 -25.06 31.95 4.89
CA ALA A 21 -24.20 31.09 4.09
C ALA A 21 -23.03 30.64 4.98
N ALA A 22 -23.18 29.50 5.66
CA ALA A 22 -22.15 28.68 6.31
C ALA A 22 -22.91 27.60 7.10
N ASN A 23 -22.85 26.29 6.86
CA ASN A 23 -21.72 25.46 6.48
C ASN A 23 -22.24 24.26 5.67
N LEU A 24 -22.11 24.32 4.34
CA LEU A 24 -21.87 23.12 3.53
C LEU A 24 -20.36 22.93 3.47
N GLY A 25 -19.79 22.55 4.61
CA GLY A 25 -18.35 22.42 4.80
C GLY A 25 -17.98 21.01 5.18
N THR A 26 -17.44 20.27 4.21
CA THR A 26 -16.57 19.10 4.39
C THR A 26 -17.22 17.77 4.78
N LEU A 27 -18.13 17.27 3.94
CA LEU A 27 -18.07 15.84 3.63
C LEU A 27 -16.93 15.66 2.63
N ALA A 28 -15.95 14.85 3.02
CA ALA A 28 -14.63 14.72 2.39
C ALA A 28 -14.68 14.63 0.86
N PRO A 29 -13.76 15.29 0.12
CA PRO A 29 -13.64 15.11 -1.33
C PRO A 29 -13.05 13.74 -1.74
N ALA A 30 -13.03 12.75 -0.84
CA ALA A 30 -12.34 11.48 -1.05
C ALA A 30 -13.08 10.48 -1.95
N LEU A 31 -14.14 10.91 -2.65
CA LEU A 31 -14.84 10.12 -3.67
C LEU A 31 -15.19 10.99 -4.89
N ALA A 32 -14.30 11.90 -5.28
CA ALA A 32 -14.26 12.32 -6.68
C ALA A 32 -14.01 11.05 -7.50
N TRP A 33 -14.95 10.71 -8.36
CA TRP A 33 -14.96 9.48 -9.16
C TRP A 33 -13.63 9.33 -9.88
N CYS A 34 -12.84 8.34 -9.48
CA CYS A 34 -11.61 8.02 -10.15
C CYS A 34 -11.95 7.26 -11.44
N LEU A 35 -12.34 8.03 -12.46
CA LEU A 35 -12.50 7.56 -13.83
C LEU A 35 -11.15 7.66 -14.54
N ASP A 36 -10.18 6.89 -14.07
CA ASP A 36 -8.98 6.60 -14.86
C ASP A 36 -9.19 5.20 -15.45
N GLU A 37 -9.47 5.14 -16.76
CA GLU A 37 -9.44 3.89 -17.51
C GLU A 37 -7.97 3.49 -17.71
N SER A 38 -7.63 2.26 -17.32
CA SER A 38 -6.35 1.65 -17.68
C SER A 38 -6.25 1.57 -19.20
N SER A 39 -5.12 2.01 -19.77
CA SER A 39 -4.91 1.83 -21.20
C SER A 39 -4.96 0.34 -21.55
N PRO A 40 -5.58 -0.04 -22.68
CA PRO A 40 -5.40 -1.38 -23.24
C PRO A 40 -3.92 -1.71 -23.33
N ILE A 41 -3.55 -2.92 -22.90
CA ILE A 41 -2.15 -3.34 -22.88
C ILE A 41 -1.52 -3.22 -24.26
N GLU A 42 -2.28 -3.51 -25.32
CA GLU A 42 -1.83 -3.48 -26.70
C GLU A 42 -1.36 -2.09 -27.14
N LEU A 43 -1.93 -1.02 -26.58
CA LEU A 43 -1.51 0.35 -26.86
C LEU A 43 -0.22 0.72 -26.13
N MET A 44 -0.04 0.21 -24.91
CA MET A 44 1.10 0.51 -24.05
C MET A 44 2.28 -0.42 -24.26
N GLN A 45 2.05 -1.62 -24.81
CA GLN A 45 3.04 -2.68 -24.98
C GLN A 45 4.27 -2.24 -25.75
N PRO A 46 4.16 -1.56 -26.91
CA PRO A 46 5.35 -1.15 -27.64
C PRO A 46 6.23 -0.18 -26.84
N ALA A 47 5.64 0.76 -26.10
CA ALA A 47 6.39 1.71 -25.28
C ALA A 47 7.07 1.03 -24.09
N MET A 48 6.36 0.13 -23.41
CA MET A 48 6.89 -0.61 -22.28
C MET A 48 7.98 -1.60 -22.70
N GLU A 49 7.83 -2.32 -23.80
CA GLU A 49 8.85 -3.24 -24.31
C GLU A 49 10.15 -2.51 -24.67
N ARG A 50 10.04 -1.34 -25.33
CA ARG A 50 11.22 -0.49 -25.60
C ARG A 50 11.90 -0.06 -24.30
N GLN A 51 11.14 0.42 -23.32
CA GLN A 51 11.69 0.82 -22.03
C GLN A 51 12.33 -0.35 -21.31
N TRP A 52 11.68 -1.51 -21.29
CA TRP A 52 12.19 -2.71 -20.65
C TRP A 52 13.50 -3.18 -21.29
N GLN A 53 13.58 -3.15 -22.62
CA GLN A 53 14.81 -3.46 -23.35
C GLN A 53 15.94 -2.49 -23.01
N GLN A 54 15.65 -1.18 -22.94
CA GLN A 54 16.63 -0.17 -22.52
C GLN A 54 17.14 -0.43 -21.10
N LEU A 55 16.21 -0.67 -20.17
CA LEU A 55 16.53 -1.01 -18.79
C LEU A 55 17.38 -2.27 -18.71
N GLN A 56 17.15 -3.31 -19.52
CA GLN A 56 17.97 -4.52 -19.50
C GLN A 56 19.40 -4.32 -20.07
N GLN A 57 19.57 -3.41 -21.02
CA GLN A 57 20.84 -3.17 -21.71
C GLN A 57 21.75 -2.17 -21.00
N GLN A 58 21.19 -1.31 -20.15
CA GLN A 58 21.95 -0.27 -19.46
C GLN A 58 23.06 -0.87 -18.56
N PRO A 59 24.30 -0.36 -18.64
CA PRO A 59 25.43 -0.93 -17.88
C PRO A 59 25.38 -0.57 -16.39
N THR A 60 24.89 0.62 -16.06
CA THR A 60 24.89 1.20 -14.70
C THR A 60 23.66 2.08 -14.48
N TYR A 61 23.12 2.09 -13.25
CA TYR A 61 21.94 2.89 -12.87
C TYR A 61 22.25 3.86 -11.72
N PRO A 62 21.34 4.78 -11.37
CA PRO A 62 21.51 5.66 -10.21
C PRO A 62 21.73 4.93 -8.88
N TRP A 63 21.24 3.68 -8.76
CA TRP A 63 21.46 2.82 -7.59
C TRP A 63 22.68 1.88 -7.70
N GLY A 64 23.50 2.03 -8.74
CA GLY A 64 24.73 1.25 -8.96
C GLY A 64 24.61 0.18 -10.06
N ALA A 65 25.43 -0.87 -9.95
CA ALA A 65 25.57 -1.91 -10.98
C ALA A 65 24.59 -3.09 -10.83
N ALA A 66 23.84 -3.15 -9.72
CA ALA A 66 22.87 -4.21 -9.48
C ALA A 66 21.69 -4.11 -10.45
N ARG A 67 21.32 -5.24 -11.07
CA ARG A 67 20.30 -5.34 -12.12
C ARG A 67 19.02 -5.99 -11.59
N PRO A 68 18.00 -5.21 -11.22
CA PRO A 68 16.73 -5.75 -10.72
C PRO A 68 15.76 -6.17 -11.83
N PHE A 69 16.07 -5.93 -13.10
CA PHE A 69 15.14 -6.16 -14.22
C PHE A 69 15.17 -7.62 -14.67
N GLY A 70 14.10 -8.36 -14.36
CA GLY A 70 13.93 -9.76 -14.74
C GLY A 70 13.16 -9.88 -16.06
N THR A 71 11.91 -10.34 -15.99
CA THR A 71 11.06 -10.64 -17.15
C THR A 71 9.89 -9.67 -17.28
N LEU A 72 9.50 -9.38 -18.52
CA LEU A 72 8.23 -8.76 -18.88
C LEU A 72 7.45 -9.78 -19.71
N VAL A 73 6.25 -10.16 -19.25
CA VAL A 73 5.36 -11.11 -19.94
C VAL A 73 3.93 -10.58 -19.84
N GLY A 74 3.35 -10.15 -20.96
CA GLY A 74 2.07 -9.46 -20.93
C GLY A 74 2.12 -8.21 -20.06
N ASP A 75 1.16 -8.06 -19.15
CA ASP A 75 1.05 -6.97 -18.18
C ASP A 75 1.99 -7.12 -16.98
N ARG A 76 2.70 -8.25 -16.90
CA ARG A 76 3.46 -8.62 -15.71
C ARG A 76 4.94 -8.36 -15.85
N VAL A 77 5.44 -7.44 -15.04
CA VAL A 77 6.87 -7.23 -14.77
C VAL A 77 7.28 -8.05 -13.56
N THR A 78 8.33 -8.85 -13.68
CA THR A 78 8.95 -9.56 -12.54
C THR A 78 10.39 -9.11 -12.37
N LEU A 79 10.69 -8.60 -11.18
CA LEU A 79 12.02 -8.17 -10.79
C LEU A 79 12.86 -9.36 -10.29
N THR A 80 14.18 -9.25 -10.39
CA THR A 80 15.13 -10.24 -9.88
C THR A 80 15.31 -10.13 -8.36
N SER A 81 15.96 -11.12 -7.75
CA SER A 81 16.31 -11.09 -6.31
C SER A 81 17.28 -9.97 -5.93
N ALA A 82 17.88 -9.27 -6.90
CA ALA A 82 18.70 -8.10 -6.62
C ALA A 82 17.86 -6.96 -6.00
N PHE A 83 16.59 -6.84 -6.39
CA PHE A 83 15.68 -5.82 -5.87
C PHE A 83 15.50 -5.91 -4.36
N ASP A 84 15.48 -7.12 -3.79
CA ASP A 84 15.22 -7.29 -2.35
C ASP A 84 16.33 -6.71 -1.46
N ARG A 85 17.53 -6.54 -2.02
CA ARG A 85 18.72 -6.03 -1.32
C ARG A 85 18.78 -4.50 -1.32
N PHE A 86 17.92 -3.83 -2.08
CA PHE A 86 17.91 -2.39 -2.17
C PHE A 86 17.33 -1.70 -0.94
N THR A 87 17.82 -0.48 -0.69
CA THR A 87 17.19 0.44 0.25
C THR A 87 15.83 0.89 -0.30
N GLY A 88 14.94 1.39 0.55
CA GLY A 88 13.63 1.87 0.13
C GLY A 88 13.73 2.99 -0.92
N ALA A 89 14.72 3.88 -0.79
CA ALA A 89 15.00 4.88 -1.81
C ALA A 89 15.38 4.26 -3.16
N GLN A 90 16.27 3.28 -3.17
CA GLN A 90 16.67 2.57 -4.39
C GLN A 90 15.50 1.77 -4.98
N LYS A 91 14.67 1.13 -4.14
CA LYS A 91 13.46 0.43 -4.59
C LYS A 91 12.51 1.37 -5.33
N ARG A 92 12.28 2.58 -4.80
CA ARG A 92 11.47 3.60 -5.49
C ARG A 92 12.07 4.01 -6.83
N GLN A 93 13.38 4.29 -6.88
CA GLN A 93 14.06 4.62 -8.13
C GLN A 93 13.91 3.53 -9.20
N VAL A 94 13.97 2.25 -8.79
CA VAL A 94 13.74 1.12 -9.70
C VAL A 94 12.32 1.14 -10.24
N LEU A 95 11.32 1.28 -9.37
CA LEU A 95 9.92 1.30 -9.79
C LEU A 95 9.61 2.51 -10.69
N GLU A 96 10.13 3.69 -10.37
CA GLU A 96 10.05 4.89 -11.21
C GLU A 96 10.68 4.66 -12.58
N ALA A 97 11.85 4.01 -12.64
CA ALA A 97 12.53 3.70 -13.89
C ALA A 97 11.72 2.74 -14.79
N VAL A 98 10.96 1.80 -14.21
CA VAL A 98 10.07 0.91 -14.98
C VAL A 98 9.02 1.71 -15.75
N PHE A 99 8.46 2.74 -15.13
CA PHE A 99 7.40 3.58 -15.72
C PHE A 99 7.91 4.81 -16.49
N ALA A 100 9.23 5.01 -16.57
CA ALA A 100 9.86 6.14 -17.26
C ALA A 100 9.92 5.97 -18.80
N TYR A 101 8.95 5.27 -19.40
CA TYR A 101 8.89 5.08 -20.84
C TYR A 101 8.47 6.38 -21.57
N THR A 102 8.89 6.50 -22.83
CA THR A 102 8.48 7.62 -23.70
C THR A 102 7.57 7.09 -24.82
N LEU A 103 6.43 7.76 -24.99
CA LEU A 103 5.50 7.51 -26.09
C LEU A 103 5.97 8.25 -27.36
N THR A 104 5.96 7.57 -28.48
CA THR A 104 6.10 8.17 -29.83
C THR A 104 4.88 9.04 -30.16
N PRO A 105 4.98 9.95 -31.15
CA PRO A 105 3.83 10.77 -31.55
C PRO A 105 2.59 9.96 -31.95
N ALA A 106 2.77 8.79 -32.58
CA ALA A 106 1.66 7.92 -32.95
C ALA A 106 1.00 7.27 -31.72
N GLU A 107 1.80 6.82 -30.74
CA GLU A 107 1.29 6.26 -29.48
C GLU A 107 0.58 7.33 -28.64
N GLN A 108 1.10 8.56 -28.59
CA GLN A 108 0.45 9.68 -27.90
C GLN A 108 -0.92 10.03 -28.49
N GLN A 109 -1.11 9.85 -29.81
CA GLN A 109 -2.41 10.04 -30.44
C GLN A 109 -3.39 8.91 -30.11
N ALA A 110 -2.88 7.70 -29.89
CA ALA A 110 -3.68 6.51 -29.59
C ALA A 110 -4.02 6.37 -28.10
N ILE A 111 -3.18 6.90 -27.22
CA ILE A 111 -3.33 6.83 -25.75
C ILE A 111 -3.79 8.19 -25.23
N PRO A 112 -5.05 8.34 -24.78
CA PRO A 112 -5.50 9.52 -24.06
C PRO A 112 -4.56 9.84 -22.90
N GLY A 113 -4.13 11.10 -22.78
CA GLY A 113 -3.09 11.52 -21.82
C GLY A 113 -3.45 11.39 -20.33
N THR A 114 -4.65 10.89 -20.01
CA THR A 114 -5.11 10.60 -18.64
C THR A 114 -5.08 9.11 -18.31
N MET A 115 -4.85 8.22 -19.28
CA MET A 115 -4.83 6.78 -19.03
C MET A 115 -3.52 6.33 -18.40
N ARG A 116 -3.60 5.33 -17.53
CA ARG A 116 -2.45 4.75 -16.83
C ARG A 116 -1.99 3.45 -17.50
N ALA A 117 -0.73 3.11 -17.25
CA ALA A 117 -0.12 1.89 -17.75
C ALA A 117 -0.70 0.67 -17.03
N PRO A 118 -1.19 -0.36 -17.74
CA PRO A 118 -1.83 -1.53 -17.14
C PRO A 118 -0.82 -2.55 -16.59
N TYR A 119 0.36 -2.12 -16.14
CA TYR A 119 1.42 -3.04 -15.72
C TYR A 119 1.44 -3.28 -14.22
N GLU A 120 1.57 -4.54 -13.84
CA GLU A 120 1.81 -4.96 -12.48
C GLU A 120 3.29 -5.31 -12.29
N ILE A 121 3.87 -4.93 -11.14
CA ILE A 121 5.25 -5.27 -10.81
C ILE A 121 5.28 -6.27 -9.66
N TYR A 122 6.04 -7.34 -9.84
CA TYR A 122 6.25 -8.41 -8.88
C TYR A 122 7.72 -8.52 -8.50
N ALA A 123 7.99 -8.82 -7.23
CA ALA A 123 9.30 -9.28 -6.76
C ALA A 123 9.58 -10.70 -7.23
N HIS A 124 10.85 -11.13 -7.14
CA HIS A 124 11.28 -12.46 -7.56
C HIS A 124 10.56 -13.59 -6.81
N ASP A 125 10.13 -13.32 -5.57
CA ASP A 125 9.43 -14.27 -4.71
C ASP A 125 7.94 -14.40 -5.05
N GLY A 126 7.45 -13.61 -6.01
CA GLY A 126 6.05 -13.57 -6.43
C GLY A 126 5.20 -12.58 -5.64
N ARG A 127 5.77 -11.79 -4.71
CA ARG A 127 5.02 -10.70 -4.07
C ARG A 127 4.78 -9.58 -5.07
N ARG A 128 3.53 -9.14 -5.18
CA ARG A 128 3.22 -7.93 -5.95
C ARG A 128 3.73 -6.71 -5.19
N LEU A 129 4.46 -5.84 -5.88
CA LEU A 129 5.13 -4.63 -5.38
C LEU A 129 4.43 -3.37 -5.85
N TYR A 130 3.85 -3.40 -7.05
CA TYR A 130 3.07 -2.32 -7.62
C TYR A 130 1.78 -2.88 -8.19
N GLN A 131 0.69 -2.19 -7.93
CA GLN A 131 -0.56 -2.39 -8.63
C GLN A 131 -1.10 -1.03 -9.06
N GLU A 132 -1.55 -0.97 -10.31
CA GLU A 132 -2.44 0.09 -10.76
C GLU A 132 -3.78 -0.01 -10.00
N SER A 133 -4.29 1.10 -9.50
CA SER A 133 -5.64 1.16 -8.97
C SER A 133 -6.32 2.42 -9.47
N THR A 134 -7.65 2.34 -9.60
CA THR A 134 -8.49 3.38 -10.22
C THR A 134 -8.23 4.78 -9.66
N CYS A 135 -7.84 4.92 -8.39
CA CYS A 135 -7.56 6.21 -7.76
C CYS A 135 -6.07 6.50 -7.56
N HIS A 136 -5.29 5.47 -7.21
CA HIS A 136 -3.92 5.65 -6.73
C HIS A 136 -3.04 4.48 -7.16
N ASP A 137 -1.84 4.80 -7.61
CA ASP A 137 -0.75 3.86 -7.78
C ASP A 137 -0.31 3.34 -6.41
N LEU A 138 -0.28 2.02 -6.25
CA LEU A 138 -0.05 1.41 -4.95
C LEU A 138 1.29 0.68 -4.91
N MET A 139 2.24 1.29 -4.22
CA MET A 139 3.51 0.64 -3.88
C MET A 139 3.39 -0.14 -2.57
N THR A 140 3.63 -1.44 -2.64
CA THR A 140 3.45 -2.39 -1.54
C THR A 140 4.76 -3.07 -1.18
N LEU A 141 5.78 -2.27 -0.87
CA LEU A 141 7.14 -2.72 -0.56
C LEU A 141 7.27 -3.51 0.75
N THR A 142 6.22 -3.48 1.58
CA THR A 142 6.14 -4.15 2.88
C THR A 142 4.83 -4.90 3.02
N GLU A 143 4.82 -5.92 3.88
CA GLU A 143 3.60 -6.65 4.21
C GLU A 143 2.62 -5.78 5.00
N LYS A 144 3.09 -4.80 5.80
CA LYS A 144 2.21 -3.77 6.36
C LYS A 144 1.51 -2.95 5.28
N ALA A 145 2.23 -2.49 4.24
CA ALA A 145 1.62 -1.73 3.14
C ALA A 145 0.58 -2.57 2.39
N ARG A 146 0.87 -3.86 2.16
CA ARG A 146 -0.08 -4.82 1.59
C ARG A 146 -1.31 -4.97 2.48
N TYR A 147 -1.12 -5.15 3.78
CA TYR A 147 -2.20 -5.25 4.75
C TYR A 147 -3.07 -3.99 4.77
N ALA A 148 -2.47 -2.80 4.80
CA ALA A 148 -3.18 -1.53 4.79
C ALA A 148 -4.02 -1.37 3.51
N TYR A 149 -3.49 -1.79 2.37
CA TYR A 149 -4.25 -1.83 1.13
C TYR A 149 -5.48 -2.75 1.23
N TYR A 150 -5.31 -3.99 1.75
CA TYR A 150 -6.42 -4.93 1.92
C TYR A 150 -7.53 -4.37 2.80
N TYR A 151 -7.13 -3.79 3.93
CA TYR A 151 -8.06 -3.29 4.93
C TYR A 151 -8.85 -2.06 4.47
N ASN A 152 -8.18 -1.14 3.77
CA ASN A 152 -8.75 0.15 3.40
C ASN A 152 -9.43 0.15 2.02
N PHE A 153 -8.95 -0.63 1.06
CA PHE A 153 -9.36 -0.50 -0.35
C PHE A 153 -10.02 -1.77 -0.92
N ALA A 154 -9.46 -2.96 -0.66
CA ALA A 154 -9.98 -4.19 -1.26
C ALA A 154 -11.23 -4.76 -0.57
N GLY A 155 -11.49 -4.37 0.69
CA GLY A 155 -12.53 -4.95 1.53
C GLY A 155 -13.77 -4.08 1.77
N LEU A 156 -14.04 -3.07 0.92
CA LEU A 156 -15.16 -2.14 1.15
C LEU A 156 -16.55 -2.82 1.17
N SER A 157 -16.67 -4.04 0.65
CA SER A 157 -17.89 -4.86 0.68
C SER A 157 -17.83 -6.04 1.66
N ALA A 158 -16.72 -6.28 2.35
CA ALA A 158 -16.53 -7.40 3.27
C ALA A 158 -16.70 -6.96 4.73
N SER A 159 -17.30 -7.82 5.57
CA SER A 159 -17.38 -7.57 7.01
C SER A 159 -15.97 -7.42 7.61
N GLU A 160 -15.85 -6.75 8.76
CA GLU A 160 -14.55 -6.58 9.44
C GLU A 160 -13.88 -7.93 9.77
N VAL A 161 -14.67 -8.93 10.12
CA VAL A 161 -14.22 -10.31 10.39
C VAL A 161 -13.70 -10.98 9.11
N GLU A 162 -14.42 -10.85 7.99
CA GLU A 162 -13.98 -11.38 6.70
C GLU A 162 -12.71 -10.68 6.21
N ARG A 163 -12.59 -9.36 6.41
CA ARG A 163 -11.37 -8.60 6.09
C ARG A 163 -10.18 -9.09 6.90
N GLU A 164 -10.37 -9.36 8.19
CA GLU A 164 -9.30 -9.86 9.07
C GLU A 164 -8.86 -11.29 8.70
N VAL A 165 -9.79 -12.16 8.31
CA VAL A 165 -9.50 -13.54 7.88
C VAL A 165 -8.87 -13.57 6.48
N ASP A 166 -9.42 -12.83 5.52
CA ASP A 166 -8.92 -12.77 4.14
C ASP A 166 -7.51 -12.18 4.07
N SER A 167 -7.18 -11.25 4.97
CA SER A 167 -5.83 -10.65 5.10
C SER A 167 -4.80 -11.57 5.77
N ARG A 168 -5.22 -12.75 6.27
CA ARG A 168 -4.40 -13.71 7.04
C ARG A 168 -4.39 -15.08 6.39
N ASN A 169 -3.90 -15.16 5.15
CA ASN A 169 -3.44 -16.41 4.52
C ASN A 169 -4.49 -17.23 3.74
N ALA A 170 -5.63 -16.63 3.35
CA ALA A 170 -6.69 -17.34 2.63
C ALA A 170 -6.57 -17.27 1.09
N GLY A 171 -5.40 -16.96 0.53
CA GLY A 171 -5.24 -16.80 -0.92
C GLY A 171 -5.96 -15.59 -1.49
N ARG A 172 -6.36 -14.64 -0.63
CA ARG A 172 -6.99 -13.39 -1.01
C ARG A 172 -6.06 -12.19 -0.76
N PRO A 173 -6.11 -11.18 -1.66
CA PRO A 173 -6.82 -11.23 -2.94
C PRO A 173 -6.13 -12.20 -3.92
N ALA A 174 -6.82 -12.61 -4.98
CA ALA A 174 -6.49 -13.80 -5.81
C ALA A 174 -5.07 -13.83 -6.41
N TRP A 175 -4.40 -12.69 -6.48
CA TRP A 175 -3.00 -12.55 -6.91
C TRP A 175 -1.98 -12.99 -5.83
N ARG A 176 -2.39 -13.23 -4.58
CA ARG A 176 -1.50 -13.78 -3.55
C ARG A 176 -1.25 -15.25 -3.80
N THR A 177 0.03 -15.62 -3.82
CA THR A 177 0.44 -17.02 -3.85
C THR A 177 0.66 -17.54 -2.44
N VAL A 178 -0.17 -18.48 -1.97
CA VAL A 178 0.02 -19.11 -0.65
C VAL A 178 0.84 -20.39 -0.81
N ARG A 179 2.15 -20.29 -0.56
CA ARG A 179 3.06 -21.44 -0.59
C ARG A 179 3.27 -22.04 0.80
N PHE A 180 3.25 -21.19 1.81
CA PHE A 180 3.45 -21.53 3.21
C PHE A 180 2.24 -21.07 4.02
N PRO A 181 1.21 -21.91 4.17
CA PRO A 181 0.07 -21.57 5.00
C PRO A 181 0.47 -21.56 6.48
N ILE A 182 -0.20 -20.73 7.28
CA ILE A 182 -0.13 -20.74 8.75
C ILE A 182 -1.54 -20.71 9.30
N ALA A 183 -1.79 -21.42 10.41
CA ALA A 183 -3.10 -21.42 11.04
C ALA A 183 -3.43 -20.02 11.61
N ALA A 184 -4.66 -19.56 11.42
CA ALA A 184 -5.10 -18.23 11.88
C ALA A 184 -4.86 -18.02 13.39
N ALA A 185 -5.06 -19.06 14.21
CA ALA A 185 -4.79 -19.01 15.64
C ALA A 185 -3.30 -18.81 15.96
N GLN A 186 -2.40 -19.42 15.18
CA GLN A 186 -0.95 -19.28 15.35
C GLN A 186 -0.45 -17.89 14.93
N GLU A 187 -0.95 -17.37 13.80
CA GLU A 187 -0.65 -16.01 13.33
C GLU A 187 -1.10 -14.98 14.38
N ARG A 188 -2.35 -15.11 14.87
CA ARG A 188 -2.92 -14.22 15.89
C ARG A 188 -2.13 -14.27 17.19
N ALA A 189 -1.79 -15.46 17.68
CA ALA A 189 -1.00 -15.63 18.90
C ALA A 189 0.38 -14.95 18.78
N THR A 190 1.05 -15.12 17.64
CA THR A 190 2.37 -14.51 17.39
C THR A 190 2.28 -12.99 17.35
N ARG A 191 1.25 -12.43 16.71
CA ARG A 191 0.99 -10.97 16.71
C ARG A 191 0.67 -10.44 18.09
N LEU A 192 -0.11 -11.16 18.88
CA LEU A 192 -0.40 -10.76 20.26
C LEU A 192 0.89 -10.68 21.09
N GLN A 193 1.77 -11.68 21.00
CA GLN A 193 3.07 -11.68 21.69
C GLN A 193 3.95 -10.51 21.23
N PHE A 194 3.96 -10.21 19.92
CA PHE A 194 4.65 -9.04 19.39
C PHE A 194 4.15 -7.74 20.03
N TRP A 195 2.83 -7.54 20.06
CA TRP A 195 2.26 -6.32 20.63
C TRP A 195 2.41 -6.22 22.16
N GLN A 196 2.39 -7.34 22.87
CA GLN A 196 2.70 -7.38 24.30
C GLN A 196 4.16 -6.99 24.57
N ALA A 197 5.10 -7.36 23.70
CA ALA A 197 6.52 -7.05 23.88
C ALA A 197 6.90 -5.63 23.42
N ILE A 198 6.37 -5.18 22.29
CA ILE A 198 6.70 -3.88 21.67
C ILE A 198 5.82 -2.76 22.24
N GLY A 199 4.57 -3.07 22.59
CA GLY A 199 3.55 -2.15 23.07
C GLY A 199 2.67 -1.59 21.94
N TYR A 200 1.35 -1.67 22.10
CA TYR A 200 0.37 -1.24 21.09
C TYR A 200 0.51 0.21 20.62
N LYS A 201 0.93 1.14 21.50
CA LYS A 201 1.17 2.54 21.14
C LYS A 201 2.21 2.72 20.01
N GLN A 202 3.08 1.73 19.81
CA GLN A 202 4.09 1.76 18.77
C GLN A 202 3.52 1.52 17.37
N ALA A 203 2.26 1.09 17.24
CA ALA A 203 1.58 1.02 15.94
C ALA A 203 1.53 2.39 15.24
N ALA A 204 1.39 3.48 16.01
CA ALA A 204 1.45 4.86 15.51
C ALA A 204 2.87 5.27 15.07
N ASN A 205 3.89 4.58 15.56
CA ASN A 205 5.28 4.71 15.12
C ASN A 205 5.62 3.56 14.16
N ASP A 206 4.69 3.22 13.29
CA ASP A 206 4.83 2.27 12.20
C ASP A 206 5.27 0.82 12.47
N TRP A 207 5.44 0.41 13.72
CA TRP A 207 5.73 -0.98 14.03
C TRP A 207 4.59 -1.90 13.55
N TRP A 208 4.93 -3.06 13.02
CA TRP A 208 3.95 -4.06 12.59
C TRP A 208 4.56 -5.45 12.49
N LEU A 209 3.69 -6.48 12.53
CA LEU A 209 4.05 -7.87 12.29
C LEU A 209 2.96 -8.54 11.46
N ALA A 210 3.35 -9.21 10.37
CA ALA A 210 2.45 -10.03 9.55
C ALA A 210 3.16 -11.24 8.97
N TRP A 211 2.40 -12.28 8.64
CA TRP A 211 2.92 -13.46 7.95
C TRP A 211 3.03 -13.21 6.45
N VAL A 212 4.13 -13.70 5.86
CA VAL A 212 4.39 -13.67 4.41
C VAL A 212 4.23 -15.10 3.85
N PRO A 213 3.03 -15.47 3.36
CA PRO A 213 2.73 -16.81 2.86
C PRO A 213 3.47 -17.19 1.58
N GLU A 214 4.02 -16.22 0.84
CA GLU A 214 4.83 -16.48 -0.35
C GLU A 214 6.19 -17.13 0.01
N GLN A 215 6.73 -16.86 1.20
CA GLN A 215 8.10 -17.20 1.59
C GLN A 215 8.24 -17.84 2.99
N GLY A 216 7.14 -18.00 3.73
CA GLY A 216 7.14 -18.75 4.99
C GLY A 216 7.89 -18.07 6.13
N HIS A 217 7.61 -16.79 6.38
CA HIS A 217 8.20 -16.06 7.52
C HIS A 217 7.26 -14.98 8.04
N PHE A 218 7.52 -14.49 9.24
CA PHE A 218 6.92 -13.25 9.71
C PHE A 218 7.78 -12.05 9.28
N GLU A 219 7.18 -11.07 8.61
CA GLU A 219 7.79 -9.78 8.37
C GLU A 219 7.51 -8.85 9.56
N VAL A 220 8.58 -8.34 10.19
CA VAL A 220 8.54 -7.27 11.17
C VAL A 220 8.80 -5.96 10.44
N ASN A 221 7.79 -5.09 10.35
CA ASN A 221 8.01 -3.72 9.91
C ASN A 221 8.42 -2.87 11.11
N ALA A 222 9.50 -2.12 10.95
CA ALA A 222 10.04 -1.24 11.97
C ALA A 222 10.36 0.16 11.38
N PRO A 223 10.29 1.24 12.17
CA PRO A 223 10.74 2.56 11.75
C PRO A 223 12.17 2.57 11.23
N VAL A 224 12.48 3.55 10.36
CA VAL A 224 13.89 3.88 10.10
C VAL A 224 14.52 4.33 11.42
N GLY A 225 15.67 3.77 11.79
CA GLY A 225 16.34 4.06 13.05
C GLY A 225 15.62 3.50 14.30
N TYR A 226 14.81 2.45 14.16
CA TYR A 226 14.05 1.85 15.26
C TYR A 226 14.90 1.45 16.48
N SER A 227 14.27 1.41 17.66
CA SER A 227 14.90 0.96 18.90
C SER A 227 15.18 -0.55 18.88
N GLN A 228 16.45 -0.93 18.85
CA GLN A 228 16.87 -2.33 18.98
C GLN A 228 16.39 -2.97 20.28
N ALA A 229 16.28 -2.19 21.36
CA ALA A 229 15.84 -2.68 22.66
C ALA A 229 14.38 -3.17 22.64
N LEU A 230 13.49 -2.50 21.90
CA LEU A 230 12.11 -2.97 21.72
C LEU A 230 12.11 -4.31 21.00
N LEU A 231 12.82 -4.39 19.88
CA LEU A 231 12.87 -5.61 19.09
C LEU A 231 13.50 -6.78 19.87
N GLN A 232 14.49 -6.50 20.73
CA GLN A 232 15.09 -7.49 21.62
C GLN A 232 14.09 -8.06 22.64
N ARG A 233 13.17 -7.24 23.17
CA ARG A 233 12.10 -7.74 24.06
C ARG A 233 11.20 -8.72 23.33
N PHE A 234 10.87 -8.43 22.07
CA PHE A 234 10.08 -9.37 21.26
C PHE A 234 10.83 -10.68 21.04
N TRP A 235 12.13 -10.64 20.72
CA TRP A 235 12.94 -11.86 20.53
C TRP A 235 13.01 -12.78 21.74
N GLN A 236 12.80 -12.28 22.95
CA GLN A 236 12.75 -13.11 24.16
C GLN A 236 11.49 -13.98 24.23
N VAL A 237 10.40 -13.55 23.59
CA VAL A 237 9.09 -14.22 23.64
C VAL A 237 8.62 -14.77 22.28
N ALA A 238 9.32 -14.43 21.20
CA ALA A 238 8.97 -14.84 19.85
C ALA A 238 8.97 -16.38 19.70
N PRO A 239 7.94 -16.97 19.08
CA PRO A 239 7.91 -18.39 18.78
C PRO A 239 9.08 -18.82 17.91
N LYS A 240 9.94 -19.66 18.46
CA LYS A 240 11.25 -19.99 17.87
C LYS A 240 11.16 -20.85 16.61
N GLN A 241 10.02 -21.49 16.35
CA GLN A 241 9.80 -22.30 15.16
C GLN A 241 9.70 -21.49 13.86
N TYR A 242 9.52 -20.17 13.94
CA TYR A 242 9.38 -19.32 12.76
C TYR A 242 10.66 -18.55 12.44
N ARG A 243 10.84 -18.28 11.16
CA ARG A 243 11.77 -17.25 10.67
C ARG A 243 11.09 -15.89 10.75
N TYR A 244 11.87 -14.87 11.14
CA TYR A 244 11.45 -13.48 11.13
C TYR A 244 12.35 -12.67 10.20
N VAL A 245 11.77 -11.76 9.42
CA VAL A 245 12.50 -10.83 8.55
C VAL A 245 12.16 -9.42 8.97
N VAL A 246 13.17 -8.65 9.34
CA VAL A 246 13.00 -7.25 9.74
C VAL A 246 13.21 -6.39 8.51
N VAL A 247 12.21 -5.58 8.18
CA VAL A 247 12.31 -4.56 7.14
C VAL A 247 11.91 -3.21 7.72
N THR A 248 12.52 -2.13 7.24
CA THR A 248 12.08 -0.79 7.60
C THR A 248 10.78 -0.44 6.89
N VAL A 249 10.11 0.62 7.34
CA VAL A 249 8.86 1.13 6.76
C VAL A 249 8.94 1.45 5.26
N ASP A 250 10.13 1.81 4.77
CA ASP A 250 10.41 2.07 3.36
C ASP A 250 10.70 0.79 2.55
N GLY A 251 10.63 -0.39 3.19
CA GLY A 251 10.89 -1.69 2.57
C GLY A 251 12.35 -2.10 2.55
N THR A 252 13.28 -1.39 3.18
CA THR A 252 14.69 -1.82 3.26
C THR A 252 14.82 -3.06 4.12
N PHE A 253 15.46 -4.12 3.61
CA PHE A 253 15.83 -5.28 4.43
C PHE A 253 16.88 -4.89 5.47
N VAL A 254 16.66 -5.27 6.73
CA VAL A 254 17.60 -5.02 7.81
C VAL A 254 18.31 -6.30 8.22
N ARG A 255 17.55 -7.33 8.59
CA ARG A 255 18.08 -8.63 9.02
C ARG A 255 17.04 -9.72 8.99
N ALA A 256 17.49 -10.96 8.93
CA ALA A 256 16.68 -12.13 9.27
C ALA A 256 17.05 -12.63 10.67
N GLN A 257 16.05 -13.03 11.45
CA GLN A 257 16.20 -13.68 12.74
C GLN A 257 15.63 -15.10 12.66
N THR A 258 16.47 -16.08 12.95
CA THR A 258 16.11 -17.49 13.06
C THR A 258 16.62 -18.02 14.39
N PHE A 259 15.85 -18.88 15.04
CA PHE A 259 16.25 -19.52 16.28
C PHE A 259 16.58 -20.98 15.95
N ARG A 260 17.87 -21.31 15.95
CA ARG A 260 18.36 -22.68 15.79
C ARG A 260 18.64 -23.28 17.15
#